data_AF-A0A963U1H2-F1
#
_entry.id   AF-A0A963U1H2-F1
#
_cell.length_a   1.000
_cell.length_b   1.000
_cell.length_c   1.000
_cell.angle_alpha   90.00
_cell.angle_beta   90.00
_cell.angle_gamma   90.00
#
_symmetry.space_group_name_H-M   'P 1'
#
loop_
_entity.id
_entity.type
_entity.pdbx_description
1 polymer ?
#
loop_
_entity_poly.entity_id
_entity_poly.type
_entity_poly.pdbx_seq_one_letter_code
_entity_poly.pdbx_strand_id
1 'polypeptide(L)'
;MNRFILAGCVSIVAAPSFAEEAETPTGLAAALIEAAAQTGDASQISAVANAAREVFADDADAIDAFAAAKIAALVPPETTPGPNSETAPDMTAAAEAEIPAAAPERKSASWSGKMAASAVLANGNSENMAVGLLLDARRENGQLAHNIDGYIDYGRSDGVQNLKRWGGAYQLDYKFSDRAFAYGRISYDEDQFSGFDYRLFAGAGAGYFLAQSDMLKWKIEGGPGYQYSPVDDTRQVQKELALYGGTELDWTIREGLIFEQDVKIVWTEPTTTIVSLTGLSAALTEKLAAGIAYEYRYETSPPPGRKNTDTVFKANISLGF
;
A
#
# COMPACT_ATOMS: atom_id res chain seq x y z
N MET A 1 -19.62 -71.69 28.47
CA MET A 1 -18.30 -71.20 28.92
C MET A 1 -17.30 -71.53 27.82
N ASN A 2 -16.90 -70.54 27.00
CA ASN A 2 -15.64 -70.52 26.23
C ASN A 2 -15.58 -69.27 25.33
N ARG A 3 -14.50 -68.50 25.50
CA ARG A 3 -14.01 -67.41 24.63
C ARG A 3 -13.37 -68.00 23.37
N PHE A 4 -13.42 -67.32 22.22
CA PHE A 4 -12.37 -67.25 21.18
C PHE A 4 -12.73 -66.13 20.17
N ILE A 5 -12.06 -64.97 20.22
CA ILE A 5 -10.98 -64.45 19.35
C ILE A 5 -11.42 -63.99 17.95
N LEU A 6 -11.26 -62.67 17.75
CA LEU A 6 -11.31 -61.90 16.50
C LEU A 6 -10.00 -62.04 15.70
N ALA A 7 -10.09 -62.20 14.38
CA ALA A 7 -9.11 -61.84 13.35
C ALA A 7 -9.89 -61.81 12.02
N GLY A 8 -9.76 -60.91 11.06
CA GLY A 8 -8.82 -59.84 10.78
C GLY A 8 -8.81 -59.71 9.25
N CYS A 9 -9.26 -58.57 8.70
CA CYS A 9 -9.04 -58.15 7.32
C CYS A 9 -9.31 -56.64 7.24
N VAL A 10 -8.25 -55.85 7.32
CA VAL A 10 -8.28 -54.41 7.03
C VAL A 10 -7.75 -54.25 5.61
N SER A 11 -8.64 -53.86 4.70
CA SER A 11 -8.29 -53.42 3.36
C SER A 11 -7.65 -52.03 3.46
N ILE A 12 -6.42 -51.90 2.97
CA ILE A 12 -5.74 -50.61 2.80
C ILE A 12 -6.45 -49.88 1.65
N VAL A 13 -7.25 -48.88 1.99
CA VAL A 13 -7.66 -47.83 1.06
C VAL A 13 -6.53 -46.81 1.06
N ALA A 14 -5.86 -46.67 -0.08
CA ALA A 14 -4.93 -45.58 -0.32
C ALA A 14 -5.71 -44.25 -0.21
N ALA A 15 -5.37 -43.44 0.78
CA ALA A 15 -5.86 -42.08 0.90
C ALA A 15 -5.29 -41.23 -0.25
N PRO A 16 -6.05 -40.28 -0.80
CA PRO A 16 -5.48 -39.28 -1.70
C PRO A 16 -4.42 -38.49 -0.93
N SER A 17 -3.22 -38.36 -1.49
CA SER A 17 -2.21 -37.44 -1.00
C SER A 17 -2.77 -36.02 -1.13
N PHE A 18 -3.17 -35.44 -0.01
CA PHE A 18 -3.40 -34.00 0.05
C PHE A 18 -2.06 -33.34 -0.25
N ALA A 19 -1.99 -32.62 -1.38
CA ALA A 19 -0.96 -31.63 -1.58
C ALA A 19 -1.06 -30.66 -0.40
N GLU A 20 0.03 -30.52 0.33
CA GLU A 20 0.18 -29.61 1.45
C GLU A 20 -0.15 -28.19 0.95
N GLU A 21 -1.29 -27.65 1.38
CA GLU A 21 -1.71 -26.29 1.06
C GLU A 21 -0.73 -25.37 1.79
N ALA A 22 0.20 -24.78 1.05
CA ALA A 22 1.26 -23.94 1.61
C ALA A 22 0.63 -22.83 2.48
N GLU A 23 1.00 -22.78 3.76
CA GLU A 23 0.59 -21.70 4.65
C GLU A 23 0.95 -20.36 4.00
N THR A 24 -0.03 -19.47 3.84
CA THR A 24 0.19 -18.18 3.20
C THR A 24 1.01 -17.28 4.12
N PRO A 25 2.07 -16.63 3.64
CA PRO A 25 2.87 -15.73 4.46
C PRO A 25 2.06 -14.51 4.91
N THR A 26 2.56 -13.77 5.91
CA THR A 26 1.90 -12.54 6.41
C THR A 26 1.41 -11.61 5.30
N GLY A 27 0.25 -10.98 5.52
CA GLY A 27 -0.54 -10.35 4.44
C GLY A 27 0.21 -9.33 3.57
N LEU A 28 1.26 -8.69 4.07
CA LEU A 28 2.10 -7.78 3.29
C LEU A 28 3.05 -8.54 2.34
N ALA A 29 3.73 -9.60 2.80
CA ALA A 29 4.60 -10.42 1.96
C ALA A 29 3.80 -11.12 0.85
N ALA A 30 2.63 -11.66 1.19
CA ALA A 30 1.71 -12.27 0.23
C ALA A 30 1.25 -11.25 -0.84
N ALA A 31 0.87 -10.03 -0.43
CA ALA A 31 0.43 -8.99 -1.36
C ALA A 31 1.55 -8.53 -2.31
N LEU A 32 2.79 -8.43 -1.82
CA LEU A 32 3.96 -8.07 -2.64
C LEU A 32 4.29 -9.15 -3.68
N ILE A 33 4.27 -10.42 -3.27
CA ILE A 33 4.50 -11.56 -4.17
C ILE A 33 3.36 -11.67 -5.20
N GLU A 34 2.11 -11.41 -4.80
CA GLU A 34 0.96 -11.37 -5.71
C GLU A 34 1.11 -10.24 -6.74
N ALA A 35 1.54 -9.05 -6.32
CA ALA A 35 1.82 -7.94 -7.21
C ALA A 35 2.96 -8.26 -8.18
N ALA A 36 4.02 -8.92 -7.71
CA ALA A 36 5.10 -9.41 -8.56
C ALA A 36 4.60 -10.48 -9.54
N ALA A 37 3.66 -11.33 -9.15
CA ALA A 37 3.09 -12.35 -10.02
C ALA A 37 2.27 -11.76 -11.18
N GLN A 38 1.66 -10.57 -11.01
CA GLN A 38 0.98 -9.86 -12.09
C GLN A 38 1.91 -9.43 -13.24
N THR A 39 3.23 -9.43 -13.02
CA THR A 39 4.22 -9.08 -14.04
C THR A 39 4.44 -10.21 -15.05
N GLY A 40 4.07 -11.44 -14.70
CA GLY A 40 4.35 -12.62 -15.52
C GLY A 40 5.82 -13.03 -15.56
N ASP A 41 6.68 -12.39 -14.74
CA ASP A 41 8.13 -12.62 -14.74
C ASP A 41 8.58 -13.34 -13.46
N ALA A 42 9.01 -14.59 -13.62
CA ALA A 42 9.50 -15.43 -12.53
C ALA A 42 10.70 -14.83 -11.79
N SER A 43 11.53 -14.03 -12.46
CA SER A 43 12.69 -13.37 -11.83
C SER A 43 12.25 -12.25 -10.88
N GLN A 44 11.16 -11.55 -11.20
CA GLN A 44 10.60 -10.49 -10.37
C GLN A 44 9.89 -11.06 -9.14
N ILE A 45 9.17 -12.18 -9.30
CA ILE A 45 8.61 -12.93 -8.17
C ILE A 45 9.73 -13.39 -7.22
N SER A 46 10.82 -13.93 -7.76
CA SER A 46 11.96 -14.41 -6.96
C SER A 46 12.67 -13.27 -6.23
N ALA A 47 12.83 -12.10 -6.88
CA ALA A 47 13.45 -10.94 -6.27
C ALA A 47 12.63 -10.39 -5.09
N VAL A 48 11.30 -10.31 -5.25
CA VAL A 48 10.38 -9.86 -4.19
C VAL A 48 10.31 -10.86 -3.05
N ALA A 49 10.30 -12.16 -3.34
CA ALA A 49 10.33 -13.21 -2.33
C ALA A 49 11.62 -13.19 -1.49
N ASN A 50 12.79 -13.03 -2.14
CA ASN A 50 14.06 -12.90 -1.43
C ASN A 50 14.08 -11.65 -0.52
N ALA A 51 13.55 -10.53 -1.00
CA ALA A 51 13.45 -9.32 -0.18
C ALA A 51 12.46 -9.48 0.99
N ALA A 52 11.32 -10.14 0.76
CA ALA A 52 10.33 -10.41 1.80
C ALA A 52 10.88 -11.36 2.87
N ARG A 53 11.68 -12.36 2.49
CA ARG A 53 12.31 -13.32 3.42
C ARG A 53 13.25 -12.64 4.42
N GLU A 54 13.99 -11.63 3.98
CA GLU A 54 14.89 -10.85 4.85
C GLU A 54 14.11 -10.01 5.88
N VAL A 55 12.87 -9.61 5.55
CA VAL A 55 12.02 -8.77 6.40
C VAL A 55 11.16 -9.61 7.35
N PHE A 56 10.66 -10.75 6.88
CA PHE A 56 9.79 -11.67 7.62
C PHE A 56 10.49 -13.02 7.80
N ALA A 57 11.61 -13.01 8.53
CA ALA A 57 12.44 -14.18 8.72
C ALA A 57 11.69 -15.37 9.36
N ASP A 58 10.69 -15.09 10.21
CA ASP A 58 9.85 -16.11 10.84
C ASP A 58 8.88 -16.79 9.86
N ASP A 59 8.56 -16.14 8.73
CA ASP A 59 7.67 -16.65 7.66
C ASP A 59 8.45 -17.09 6.40
N ALA A 60 9.78 -17.22 6.49
CA ALA A 60 10.66 -17.44 5.33
C ALA A 60 10.24 -18.64 4.45
N ASP A 61 9.89 -19.76 5.09
CA ASP A 61 9.49 -20.98 4.40
C ASP A 61 8.12 -20.81 3.69
N ALA A 62 7.18 -20.08 4.31
CA ALA A 62 5.88 -19.75 3.73
C ALA A 62 6.00 -18.79 2.55
N ILE A 63 6.91 -17.81 2.64
CA ILE A 63 7.26 -16.87 1.57
C ILE A 63 7.83 -17.61 0.36
N ASP A 64 8.77 -18.53 0.59
CA ASP A 64 9.42 -19.28 -0.47
C ASP A 64 8.46 -20.25 -1.16
N ALA A 65 7.60 -20.93 -0.39
CA ALA A 65 6.57 -21.79 -0.93
C ALA A 65 5.54 -21.01 -1.78
N PHE A 66 5.11 -19.84 -1.31
CA PHE A 66 4.14 -19.01 -2.01
C PHE A 66 4.73 -18.43 -3.31
N ALA A 67 5.97 -17.95 -3.29
CA ALA A 67 6.68 -17.48 -4.48
C ALA A 67 6.89 -18.60 -5.51
N ALA A 68 7.28 -19.79 -5.07
CA ALA A 68 7.45 -20.95 -5.93
C ALA A 68 6.13 -21.37 -6.61
N ALA A 69 5.01 -21.34 -5.88
CA ALA A 69 3.69 -21.62 -6.43
C ALA A 69 3.28 -20.62 -7.52
N LYS A 70 3.56 -19.33 -7.33
CA LYS A 70 3.30 -18.29 -8.33
C LYS A 70 4.19 -18.43 -9.55
N ILE A 71 5.47 -18.76 -9.39
CA ILE A 71 6.39 -19.04 -10.49
C ILE A 71 5.94 -20.28 -11.28
N ALA A 72 5.51 -21.34 -10.60
CA ALA A 72 5.00 -22.54 -11.25
C ALA A 72 3.73 -22.28 -12.06
N ALA A 73 2.84 -21.38 -11.58
CA ALA A 73 1.64 -20.97 -12.30
C ALA A 73 1.94 -20.15 -13.59
N LEU A 74 3.15 -19.62 -13.75
CA LEU A 74 3.59 -18.95 -14.97
C LEU A 74 4.06 -19.93 -16.06
N VAL A 75 4.31 -21.19 -15.73
CA VAL A 75 4.70 -22.22 -16.69
C VAL A 75 3.45 -22.97 -17.16
N PRO A 76 3.01 -22.81 -18.42
CA PRO A 76 1.86 -23.56 -18.90
C PRO A 76 2.16 -25.07 -18.91
N PRO A 77 1.23 -25.94 -18.49
CA PRO A 77 1.41 -27.38 -18.62
C PRO A 77 1.52 -27.76 -20.09
N GLU A 78 2.46 -28.67 -20.40
CA GLU A 78 2.63 -29.22 -21.75
C GLU A 78 1.30 -29.75 -22.29
N THR A 79 0.96 -29.29 -23.50
CA THR A 79 -0.26 -29.69 -24.21
C THR A 79 -0.04 -31.00 -24.94
N THR A 80 -0.73 -32.05 -24.52
CA THR A 80 -1.07 -33.19 -25.40
C THR A 80 -2.51 -33.01 -25.91
N PRO A 81 -2.74 -33.02 -27.25
CA PRO A 81 -4.09 -32.87 -27.81
C PRO A 81 -4.80 -34.23 -27.94
N GLY A 82 -6.10 -34.25 -27.64
CA GLY A 82 -7.02 -35.39 -27.87
C GLY A 82 -8.48 -35.04 -27.55
N PRO A 83 -9.48 -35.69 -28.17
CA PRO A 83 -10.40 -35.01 -29.09
C PRO A 83 -11.85 -34.82 -28.61
N ASN A 84 -12.57 -34.06 -29.45
CA ASN A 84 -13.92 -33.50 -29.37
C ASN A 84 -15.10 -34.36 -28.86
N SER A 85 -16.06 -33.61 -28.29
CA SER A 85 -17.53 -33.68 -28.46
C SER A 85 -18.32 -34.75 -27.72
N GLU A 86 -19.25 -34.31 -26.85
CA GLU A 86 -20.64 -34.79 -26.85
C GLU A 86 -21.58 -33.84 -26.06
N THR A 87 -22.82 -33.79 -26.54
CA THR A 87 -23.89 -32.82 -26.30
C THR A 87 -24.96 -33.30 -25.29
N ALA A 88 -25.50 -32.34 -24.51
CA ALA A 88 -26.90 -32.19 -24.00
C ALA A 88 -27.46 -33.26 -23.01
N PRO A 89 -28.53 -33.01 -22.21
CA PRO A 89 -29.57 -31.95 -22.28
C PRO A 89 -29.75 -31.09 -21.00
N ASP A 90 -30.12 -29.81 -21.11
CA ASP A 90 -31.49 -29.25 -21.11
C ASP A 90 -32.40 -29.70 -19.95
N MET A 91 -32.53 -28.83 -18.95
CA MET A 91 -33.64 -28.77 -18.01
C MET A 91 -34.14 -27.33 -17.94
N THR A 92 -35.01 -26.99 -18.88
CA THR A 92 -35.95 -25.88 -18.78
C THR A 92 -37.11 -26.27 -17.86
N ALA A 93 -37.36 -25.49 -16.79
CA ALA A 93 -38.66 -24.90 -16.46
C ALA A 93 -38.78 -24.38 -15.01
N ALA A 94 -39.41 -23.21 -14.92
CA ALA A 94 -40.18 -22.65 -13.79
C ALA A 94 -39.45 -21.89 -12.67
N ALA A 95 -39.31 -20.57 -12.84
CA ALA A 95 -40.06 -19.59 -12.04
C ALA A 95 -39.78 -18.17 -12.60
N GLU A 96 -40.74 -17.65 -13.34
CA GLU A 96 -40.75 -16.28 -13.85
C GLU A 96 -41.06 -15.33 -12.67
N ALA A 97 -40.01 -14.84 -12.02
CA ALA A 97 -40.10 -13.71 -11.11
C ALA A 97 -39.71 -12.45 -11.89
N GLU A 98 -40.63 -11.50 -11.99
CA GLU A 98 -40.39 -10.19 -12.59
C GLU A 98 -39.17 -9.53 -11.93
N ILE A 99 -38.06 -9.49 -12.65
CA ILE A 99 -36.84 -8.78 -12.25
C ILE A 99 -37.17 -7.28 -12.43
N PRO A 100 -37.21 -6.45 -11.36
CA PRO A 100 -37.34 -5.02 -11.54
C PRO A 100 -36.16 -4.53 -12.37
N ALA A 101 -36.47 -3.71 -13.39
CA ALA A 101 -35.54 -3.19 -14.39
C ALA A 101 -34.13 -2.98 -13.85
N ALA A 102 -33.16 -3.63 -14.49
CA ALA A 102 -31.74 -3.51 -14.19
C ALA A 102 -31.40 -2.03 -13.93
N ALA A 103 -30.98 -1.75 -12.71
CA ALA A 103 -30.37 -0.47 -12.37
C ALA A 103 -29.27 -0.18 -13.41
N PRO A 104 -29.14 1.08 -13.88
CA PRO A 104 -28.15 1.41 -14.90
C PRO A 104 -26.79 0.89 -14.46
N GLU A 105 -26.13 0.14 -15.35
CA GLU A 105 -24.81 -0.43 -15.12
C GLU A 105 -23.89 0.65 -14.53
N ARG A 106 -23.65 0.56 -13.22
CA ARG A 106 -22.63 1.40 -12.58
C ARG A 106 -21.32 0.94 -13.21
N LYS A 107 -20.71 1.77 -14.07
CA LYS A 107 -19.29 1.62 -14.40
C LYS A 107 -18.57 1.46 -13.06
N SER A 108 -18.10 0.25 -12.77
CA SER A 108 -17.34 0.00 -11.55
C SER A 108 -16.09 0.85 -11.65
N ALA A 109 -15.96 1.88 -10.83
CA ALA A 109 -14.74 2.67 -10.85
C ALA A 109 -13.59 1.75 -10.42
N SER A 110 -12.57 1.66 -11.27
CA SER A 110 -11.32 1.01 -10.94
C SER A 110 -10.53 1.89 -9.98
N TRP A 111 -9.66 1.27 -9.20
CA TRP A 111 -8.58 1.99 -8.55
C TRP A 111 -7.61 2.49 -9.60
N SER A 112 -7.05 3.67 -9.36
CA SER A 112 -5.94 4.25 -10.10
C SER A 112 -4.90 4.73 -9.10
N GLY A 113 -3.63 4.61 -9.40
CA GLY A 113 -2.60 5.06 -8.47
C GLY A 113 -1.20 4.66 -8.87
N LYS A 114 -0.29 4.73 -7.90
CA LYS A 114 1.10 4.31 -8.07
C LYS A 114 1.62 3.61 -6.83
N MET A 115 2.49 2.65 -7.06
CA MET A 115 3.31 2.03 -6.03
C MET A 115 4.77 2.33 -6.36
N ALA A 116 5.55 2.83 -5.42
CA ALA A 116 6.96 3.17 -5.64
C ALA A 116 7.88 2.43 -4.67
N ALA A 117 9.04 2.02 -5.17
CA ALA A 117 10.12 1.46 -4.39
C ALA A 117 11.37 2.35 -4.49
N SER A 118 12.03 2.56 -3.37
CA SER A 118 13.28 3.33 -3.26
C SER A 118 14.34 2.51 -2.55
N ALA A 119 15.60 2.69 -2.96
CA ALA A 119 16.74 2.06 -2.31
C ALA A 119 17.95 2.98 -2.38
N VAL A 120 18.73 3.03 -1.30
CA VAL A 120 20.01 3.71 -1.20
C VAL A 120 21.02 2.72 -0.63
N LEU A 121 22.15 2.58 -1.31
CA LEU A 121 23.27 1.77 -0.89
C LEU A 121 24.53 2.61 -1.06
N ALA A 122 25.27 2.83 0.03
CA ALA A 122 26.55 3.54 0.00
C ALA A 122 27.58 2.78 0.84
N ASN A 123 28.68 2.39 0.20
CA ASN A 123 29.79 1.66 0.83
C ASN A 123 31.08 2.49 0.72
N GLY A 124 31.91 2.44 1.75
CA GLY A 124 33.18 3.18 1.79
C GLY A 124 33.68 3.36 3.21
N ASN A 125 33.89 4.61 3.62
CA ASN A 125 34.26 4.94 5.01
C ASN A 125 33.11 4.69 6.00
N SER A 126 31.87 4.62 5.50
CA SER A 126 30.70 4.17 6.23
C SER A 126 29.82 3.31 5.34
N GLU A 127 29.04 2.42 5.95
CA GLU A 127 28.07 1.54 5.30
C GLU A 127 26.66 2.08 5.55
N ASN A 128 26.01 2.57 4.51
CA ASN A 128 24.65 3.11 4.62
C ASN A 128 23.72 2.34 3.68
N MET A 129 22.57 1.94 4.23
CA MET A 129 21.50 1.31 3.48
C MET A 129 20.18 1.93 3.88
N ALA A 130 19.34 2.26 2.90
CA ALA A 130 17.94 2.58 3.13
C ALA A 130 17.08 1.94 2.05
N VAL A 131 15.89 1.52 2.41
CA VAL A 131 14.85 1.02 1.50
C VAL A 131 13.53 1.67 1.86
N GLY A 132 12.67 1.86 0.88
CA GLY A 132 11.34 2.42 1.12
C GLY A 132 10.33 1.98 0.09
N LEU A 133 9.07 1.87 0.53
CA LEU A 133 7.90 1.59 -0.28
C LEU A 133 6.89 2.73 -0.09
N LEU A 134 6.18 3.08 -1.15
CA LEU A 134 5.10 4.07 -1.15
C LEU A 134 3.92 3.52 -1.95
N LEU A 135 2.71 3.78 -1.45
CA LEU A 135 1.45 3.52 -2.11
C LEU A 135 0.66 4.82 -2.15
N ASP A 136 0.16 5.16 -3.33
CA ASP A 136 -0.87 6.15 -3.57
C ASP A 136 -1.96 5.47 -4.38
N ALA A 137 -3.20 5.48 -3.88
CA ALA A 137 -4.32 4.85 -4.56
C ALA A 137 -5.58 5.69 -4.41
N ARG A 138 -6.23 5.95 -5.54
CA ARG A 138 -7.48 6.70 -5.62
C ARG A 138 -8.55 5.91 -6.35
N ARG A 139 -9.80 6.02 -5.91
CA ARG A 139 -10.97 5.46 -6.60
C ARG A 139 -12.13 6.42 -6.58
N GLU A 140 -12.63 6.80 -7.75
CA GLU A 140 -13.73 7.76 -7.89
C GLU A 140 -15.05 7.11 -8.27
N ASN A 141 -16.01 7.09 -7.35
CA ASN A 141 -17.37 6.60 -7.55
C ASN A 141 -18.37 7.76 -7.61
N GLY A 142 -18.45 8.43 -8.77
CA GLY A 142 -19.32 9.60 -8.95
C GLY A 142 -18.86 10.78 -8.08
N GLN A 143 -19.66 11.17 -7.10
CA GLN A 143 -19.33 12.26 -6.17
C GLN A 143 -18.37 11.83 -5.05
N LEU A 144 -18.18 10.53 -4.83
CA LEU A 144 -17.29 10.01 -3.80
C LEU A 144 -15.93 9.69 -4.38
N ALA A 145 -14.86 10.13 -3.72
CA ALA A 145 -13.51 9.68 -4.03
C ALA A 145 -12.83 9.11 -2.78
N HIS A 146 -12.35 7.89 -2.89
CA HIS A 146 -11.55 7.22 -1.87
C HIS A 146 -10.08 7.45 -2.19
N ASN A 147 -9.30 7.88 -1.20
CA ASN A 147 -7.85 8.04 -1.29
C ASN A 147 -7.19 7.19 -0.20
N ILE A 148 -6.15 6.47 -0.57
CA ILE A 148 -5.33 5.66 0.32
C ILE A 148 -3.88 6.03 0.05
N ASP A 149 -3.21 6.50 1.11
CA ASP A 149 -1.77 6.75 1.11
C ASP A 149 -1.12 5.72 2.03
N GLY A 150 0.08 5.24 1.69
CA GLY A 150 0.84 4.34 2.55
C GLY A 150 2.33 4.48 2.29
N TYR A 151 3.15 4.29 3.33
CA TYR A 151 4.59 4.24 3.17
C TYR A 151 5.25 3.37 4.23
N ILE A 152 6.42 2.84 3.88
CA ILE A 152 7.33 2.12 4.78
C ILE A 152 8.74 2.57 4.41
N ASP A 153 9.54 2.96 5.39
CA ASP A 153 10.95 3.27 5.21
C ASP A 153 11.77 2.60 6.30
N TYR A 154 12.88 1.99 5.89
CA TYR A 154 13.85 1.36 6.77
C TYR A 154 15.26 1.75 6.35
N GLY A 155 16.13 2.01 7.31
CA GLY A 155 17.53 2.34 7.03
C GLY A 155 18.45 2.16 8.22
N ARG A 156 19.72 1.93 7.88
CA ARG A 156 20.83 1.76 8.80
C ARG A 156 22.07 2.50 8.30
N SER A 157 22.88 2.95 9.24
CA SER A 157 24.20 3.54 9.05
C SER A 157 25.18 2.85 9.98
N ASP A 158 26.25 2.28 9.42
CA ASP A 158 27.30 1.53 10.14
C ASP A 158 26.73 0.43 11.07
N GLY A 159 25.75 -0.31 10.56
CA GLY A 159 25.06 -1.38 11.28
C GLY A 159 24.05 -0.91 12.34
N VAL A 160 23.92 0.39 12.57
CA VAL A 160 22.96 0.98 13.51
C VAL A 160 21.74 1.47 12.75
N GLN A 161 20.56 1.00 13.16
CA GLN A 161 19.30 1.48 12.59
C GLN A 161 19.14 2.97 12.88
N ASN A 162 18.83 3.76 11.85
CA ASN A 162 18.66 5.21 11.94
C ASN A 162 17.39 5.72 11.23
N LEU A 163 16.68 4.83 10.52
CA LEU A 163 15.40 5.10 9.89
C LEU A 163 14.52 3.87 10.06
N LYS A 164 13.36 4.04 10.68
CA LYS A 164 12.31 3.01 10.74
C LYS A 164 11.00 3.73 10.96
N ARG A 165 10.26 3.91 9.87
CA ARG A 165 8.99 4.59 9.89
C ARG A 165 8.02 3.95 8.92
N TRP A 166 6.75 3.96 9.27
CA TRP A 166 5.70 3.48 8.42
C TRP A 166 4.41 4.20 8.78
N GLY A 167 3.52 4.30 7.81
CA GLY A 167 2.28 5.00 8.03
C GLY A 167 1.31 4.77 6.90
N GLY A 168 0.09 5.21 7.14
CA GLY A 168 -0.97 5.17 6.15
C GLY A 168 -2.06 6.15 6.46
N ALA A 169 -2.79 6.53 5.43
CA ALA A 169 -3.94 7.40 5.56
C ALA A 169 -5.06 6.94 4.65
N TYR A 170 -6.28 7.16 5.11
CA TYR A 170 -7.46 7.03 4.30
C TYR A 170 -8.23 8.34 4.33
N GLN A 171 -8.62 8.84 3.16
CA GLN A 171 -9.45 10.02 3.03
C GLN A 171 -10.62 9.74 2.09
N LEU A 172 -11.82 10.09 2.54
CA LEU A 172 -13.04 10.04 1.75
C LEU A 172 -13.44 11.47 1.38
N ASP A 173 -13.39 11.78 0.09
CA ASP A 173 -13.88 13.05 -0.45
C ASP A 173 -15.32 12.89 -0.93
N TYR A 174 -16.17 13.88 -0.63
CA TYR A 174 -17.48 14.06 -1.23
C TYR A 174 -17.50 15.37 -2.03
N LYS A 175 -17.52 15.27 -3.35
CA LYS A 175 -17.52 16.39 -4.31
C LYS A 175 -18.92 16.99 -4.41
N PHE A 176 -19.09 18.23 -3.98
CA PHE A 176 -20.34 19.00 -4.12
C PHE A 176 -20.46 19.69 -5.47
N SER A 177 -19.32 19.95 -6.10
CA SER A 177 -19.18 20.48 -7.45
C SER A 177 -17.88 19.95 -8.05
N ASP A 178 -17.56 20.33 -9.29
CA ASP A 178 -16.31 19.94 -9.92
C ASP A 178 -15.09 20.39 -9.10
N ARG A 179 -15.20 21.55 -8.41
CA ARG A 179 -14.06 22.16 -7.70
C ARG A 179 -14.12 22.08 -6.18
N ALA A 180 -15.30 21.95 -5.58
CA ALA A 180 -15.44 21.98 -4.12
C ALA A 180 -15.84 20.61 -3.57
N PHE A 181 -15.20 20.21 -2.47
CA PHE A 181 -15.46 18.94 -1.80
C PHE A 181 -15.40 19.08 -0.28
N ALA A 182 -16.05 18.18 0.44
CA ALA A 182 -15.78 17.92 1.85
C ALA A 182 -15.01 16.61 1.97
N TYR A 183 -14.27 16.46 3.04
CA TYR A 183 -13.53 15.22 3.28
C TYR A 183 -13.63 14.78 4.75
N GLY A 184 -13.44 13.49 4.95
CA GLY A 184 -13.07 12.89 6.24
C GLY A 184 -11.77 12.12 6.07
N ARG A 185 -10.83 12.30 7.00
CA ARG A 185 -9.48 11.71 6.96
C ARG A 185 -9.16 11.00 8.26
N ILE A 186 -8.55 9.84 8.15
CA ILE A 186 -7.85 9.15 9.24
C ILE A 186 -6.42 8.86 8.81
N SER A 187 -5.45 8.97 9.71
CA SER A 187 -4.08 8.54 9.44
C SER A 187 -3.39 7.96 10.67
N TYR A 188 -2.45 7.08 10.40
CA TYR A 188 -1.53 6.47 11.34
C TYR A 188 -0.10 6.74 10.86
N ASP A 189 0.77 7.15 11.77
CA ASP A 189 2.17 7.44 11.50
C ASP A 189 3.00 6.90 12.67
N GLU A 190 3.94 6.03 12.41
CA GLU A 190 4.88 5.52 13.38
C GLU A 190 6.29 5.77 12.87
N ASP A 191 7.09 6.46 13.68
CA ASP A 191 8.49 6.75 13.40
C ASP A 191 9.29 6.57 14.69
N GLN A 192 10.07 5.51 14.74
CA GLN A 192 10.87 5.13 15.91
C GLN A 192 11.89 6.21 16.30
N PHE A 193 12.22 7.12 15.38
CA PHE A 193 13.17 8.21 15.60
C PHE A 193 12.50 9.58 15.74
N SER A 194 11.17 9.64 15.74
CA SER A 194 10.43 10.90 15.99
C SER A 194 10.34 11.25 17.48
N GLY A 195 10.51 10.27 18.38
CA GLY A 195 10.28 10.42 19.82
C GLY A 195 8.81 10.27 20.24
N PHE A 196 7.92 10.01 19.29
CA PHE A 196 6.56 9.54 19.54
C PHE A 196 6.49 8.03 19.30
N ASP A 197 5.66 7.33 20.05
CA ASP A 197 5.39 5.91 19.81
C ASP A 197 4.67 5.74 18.47
N TYR A 198 3.59 6.49 18.31
CA TYR A 198 2.80 6.57 17.08
C TYR A 198 1.95 7.84 17.12
N ARG A 199 1.40 8.22 15.97
CA ARG A 199 0.44 9.31 15.85
C ARG A 199 -0.78 8.83 15.11
N LEU A 200 -1.93 9.04 15.74
CA LEU A 200 -3.23 8.89 15.11
C LEU A 200 -3.80 10.28 14.87
N PHE A 201 -4.31 10.50 13.67
CA PHE A 201 -5.08 11.68 13.34
C PHE A 201 -6.43 11.27 12.78
N ALA A 202 -7.49 11.96 13.20
CA ALA A 202 -8.82 11.86 12.62
C ALA A 202 -9.39 13.27 12.46
N GLY A 203 -9.84 13.62 11.27
CA GLY A 203 -10.34 14.96 10.99
C GLY A 203 -11.31 15.00 9.82
N ALA A 204 -11.97 16.14 9.67
CA ALA A 204 -12.86 16.39 8.56
C ALA A 204 -12.79 17.87 8.19
N GLY A 205 -13.09 18.18 6.93
CA GLY A 205 -12.96 19.53 6.45
C GLY A 205 -13.55 19.73 5.07
N ALA A 206 -13.13 20.81 4.44
CA ALA A 206 -13.47 21.15 3.08
C ALA A 206 -12.21 21.47 2.27
N GLY A 207 -12.31 21.26 0.97
CA GLY A 207 -11.24 21.60 0.04
C GLY A 207 -11.77 22.16 -1.26
N TYR A 208 -10.85 22.74 -2.02
CA TYR A 208 -11.12 23.40 -3.27
C TYR A 208 -10.00 23.15 -4.27
N PHE A 209 -10.35 22.76 -5.49
CA PHE A 209 -9.44 22.68 -6.62
C PHE A 209 -9.23 24.08 -7.21
N LEU A 210 -8.05 24.65 -6.99
CA LEU A 210 -7.60 25.90 -7.62
C LEU A 210 -7.36 25.70 -9.12
N ALA A 211 -6.87 24.52 -9.50
CA ALA A 211 -6.76 24.08 -10.89
C ALA A 211 -7.15 22.60 -11.00
N GLN A 212 -7.82 22.25 -12.10
CA GLN A 212 -8.20 20.87 -12.39
C GLN A 212 -8.31 20.68 -13.90
N SER A 213 -7.27 20.09 -14.47
CA SER A 213 -7.13 19.77 -15.89
C SER A 213 -6.23 18.55 -16.03
N ASP A 214 -6.08 18.05 -17.25
CA ASP A 214 -5.20 16.91 -17.54
C ASP A 214 -3.71 17.25 -17.30
N MET A 215 -3.34 18.53 -17.43
CA MET A 215 -1.96 18.98 -17.27
C MET A 215 -1.63 19.50 -15.88
N LEU A 216 -2.63 19.97 -15.14
CA LEU A 216 -2.45 20.63 -13.85
C LEU A 216 -3.63 20.34 -12.93
N LYS A 217 -3.35 19.72 -11.79
CA LYS A 217 -4.26 19.58 -10.67
C LYS A 217 -3.63 20.27 -9.48
N TRP A 218 -4.38 21.17 -8.85
CA TRP A 218 -3.94 21.83 -7.63
C TRP A 218 -5.13 21.97 -6.71
N LYS A 219 -5.07 21.33 -5.55
CA LYS A 219 -6.08 21.47 -4.51
C LYS A 219 -5.48 22.01 -3.23
N ILE A 220 -6.34 22.69 -2.48
CA ILE A 220 -6.11 23.07 -1.09
C ILE A 220 -7.24 22.50 -0.24
N GLU A 221 -6.95 22.14 0.99
CA GLU A 221 -7.92 21.62 1.95
C GLU A 221 -7.58 22.07 3.37
N GLY A 222 -8.60 22.13 4.21
CA GLY A 222 -8.41 22.40 5.63
C GLY A 222 -9.65 22.08 6.46
N GLY A 223 -9.42 21.84 7.74
CA GLY A 223 -10.49 21.50 8.66
C GLY A 223 -9.99 21.12 10.06
N PRO A 224 -10.92 21.05 11.03
CA PRO A 224 -10.61 20.56 12.36
C PRO A 224 -10.31 19.06 12.37
N GLY A 225 -9.53 18.64 13.34
CA GLY A 225 -9.27 17.25 13.62
C GLY A 225 -8.89 17.02 15.08
N TYR A 226 -8.52 15.79 15.35
CA TYR A 226 -8.05 15.34 16.64
C TYR A 226 -6.80 14.51 16.42
N GLN A 227 -5.75 14.81 17.18
CA GLN A 227 -4.50 14.09 17.15
C GLN A 227 -4.24 13.40 18.48
N TYR A 228 -3.79 12.16 18.39
CA TYR A 228 -3.38 11.34 19.52
C TYR A 228 -1.94 10.88 19.30
N SER A 229 -1.02 11.31 20.16
CA SER A 229 0.42 11.09 19.99
C SER A 229 1.08 10.74 21.33
N PRO A 230 1.23 9.46 21.69
CA PRO A 230 1.98 9.06 22.89
C PRO A 230 3.46 9.35 22.73
N VAL A 231 4.11 9.81 23.80
CA VAL A 231 5.54 10.09 23.84
C VAL A 231 6.28 8.93 24.48
N ASP A 232 7.26 8.38 23.76
CA ASP A 232 7.97 7.11 24.03
C ASP A 232 8.63 7.08 25.42
N ASP A 233 9.44 8.10 25.75
CA ASP A 233 10.21 8.12 27.00
C ASP A 233 9.40 8.47 28.26
N THR A 234 8.26 9.16 28.12
CA THR A 234 7.53 9.74 29.27
C THR A 234 6.17 9.10 29.53
N ARG A 235 5.68 8.26 28.59
CA ARG A 235 4.30 7.74 28.56
C ARG A 235 3.23 8.83 28.71
N GLN A 236 3.57 10.08 28.41
CA GLN A 236 2.61 11.16 28.37
C GLN A 236 1.80 11.03 27.08
N VAL A 237 0.48 11.04 27.24
CA VAL A 237 -0.45 10.96 26.13
C VAL A 237 -0.87 12.37 25.75
N GLN A 238 -0.45 12.83 24.56
CA GLN A 238 -0.92 14.07 23.99
C GLN A 238 -2.21 13.81 23.21
N LYS A 239 -3.28 14.45 23.66
CA LYS A 239 -4.65 14.35 23.15
C LYS A 239 -5.11 15.75 22.80
N GLU A 240 -5.04 16.08 21.52
CA GLU A 240 -5.03 17.48 21.10
C GLU A 240 -6.07 17.74 20.03
N LEU A 241 -6.81 18.84 20.20
CA LEU A 241 -7.53 19.43 19.07
C LEU A 241 -6.49 19.86 18.04
N ALA A 242 -6.74 19.50 16.80
CA ALA A 242 -5.86 19.79 15.69
C ALA A 242 -6.58 20.69 14.68
N LEU A 243 -5.83 21.59 14.05
CA LEU A 243 -6.22 22.20 12.79
C LEU A 243 -5.34 21.59 11.70
N TYR A 244 -5.97 21.05 10.66
CA TYR A 244 -5.29 20.47 9.52
C TYR A 244 -5.39 21.41 8.31
N GLY A 245 -4.29 21.53 7.58
CA GLY A 245 -4.22 22.18 6.27
C GLY A 245 -3.39 21.35 5.30
N GLY A 246 -3.83 21.28 4.06
CA GLY A 246 -3.18 20.52 3.00
C GLY A 246 -3.18 21.27 1.67
N THR A 247 -2.12 21.10 0.88
CA THR A 247 -2.10 21.44 -0.54
C THR A 247 -1.43 20.32 -1.30
N GLU A 248 -1.98 19.95 -2.44
CA GLU A 248 -1.44 18.94 -3.35
C GLU A 248 -1.45 19.52 -4.77
N LEU A 249 -0.30 19.49 -5.43
CA LEU A 249 -0.06 20.02 -6.76
C LEU A 249 0.57 18.93 -7.62
N ASP A 250 -0.18 18.49 -8.64
CA ASP A 250 0.31 17.63 -9.71
C ASP A 250 0.41 18.43 -10.99
N TRP A 251 1.63 18.60 -11.50
CA TRP A 251 1.88 19.31 -12.74
C TRP A 251 2.59 18.41 -13.76
N THR A 252 1.86 18.03 -14.79
CA THR A 252 2.42 17.42 -15.99
C THR A 252 3.14 18.50 -16.79
N ILE A 253 4.46 18.63 -16.61
CA ILE A 253 5.28 19.63 -17.31
C ILE A 253 5.25 19.35 -18.82
N ARG A 254 5.35 18.07 -19.18
CA ARG A 254 5.17 17.52 -20.53
C ARG A 254 4.81 16.05 -20.42
N GLU A 255 4.46 15.43 -21.53
CA GLU A 255 4.20 13.99 -21.59
C GLU A 255 5.36 13.20 -20.96
N GLY A 256 5.02 12.34 -20.00
CA GLY A 256 5.98 11.54 -19.26
C GLY A 256 6.89 12.31 -18.30
N LEU A 257 6.60 13.57 -17.94
CA LEU A 257 7.34 14.31 -16.90
C LEU A 257 6.38 15.03 -15.96
N ILE A 258 6.28 14.54 -14.73
CA ILE A 258 5.34 15.03 -13.70
C ILE A 258 6.13 15.60 -12.53
N PHE A 259 5.78 16.82 -12.15
CA PHE A 259 6.22 17.47 -10.92
C PHE A 259 5.10 17.40 -9.88
N GLU A 260 5.45 17.01 -8.66
CA GLU A 260 4.52 16.86 -7.55
C GLU A 260 4.98 17.73 -6.37
N GLN A 261 4.04 18.40 -5.72
CA GLN A 261 4.31 19.16 -4.50
C GLN A 261 3.15 19.01 -3.53
N ASP A 262 3.40 18.31 -2.43
CA ASP A 262 2.45 18.11 -1.36
C ASP A 262 2.94 18.80 -0.11
N VAL A 263 2.07 19.55 0.56
CA VAL A 263 2.37 20.14 1.86
C VAL A 263 1.20 19.86 2.79
N LYS A 264 1.51 19.25 3.93
CA LYS A 264 0.56 18.92 5.00
C LYS A 264 1.00 19.64 6.27
N ILE A 265 0.06 20.29 6.93
CA ILE A 265 0.28 21.00 8.19
C ILE A 265 -0.75 20.51 9.20
N VAL A 266 -0.26 20.08 10.36
CA VAL A 266 -1.08 19.74 11.51
C VAL A 266 -0.66 20.67 12.65
N TRP A 267 -1.53 21.61 12.97
CA TRP A 267 -1.36 22.51 14.11
C TRP A 267 -2.03 21.89 15.33
N THR A 268 -1.25 21.55 16.35
CA THR A 268 -1.73 21.26 17.70
C THR A 268 -0.97 22.11 18.72
N GLU A 269 -1.45 22.13 19.97
CA GLU A 269 -0.74 22.74 21.09
C GLU A 269 -0.17 21.62 21.97
N PRO A 270 1.17 21.52 22.15
CA PRO A 270 2.18 22.54 21.85
C PRO A 270 2.92 22.36 20.49
N THR A 271 2.56 21.36 19.69
CA THR A 271 3.38 20.94 18.54
C THR A 271 2.69 21.22 17.20
N THR A 272 3.35 21.97 16.32
CA THR A 272 2.96 22.06 14.91
C THR A 272 3.87 21.19 14.07
N THR A 273 3.29 20.33 13.25
CA THR A 273 4.01 19.47 12.29
C THR A 273 3.75 19.97 10.87
N ILE A 274 4.82 20.17 10.11
CA ILE A 274 4.78 20.50 8.68
C ILE A 274 5.52 19.40 7.94
N VAL A 275 4.89 18.80 6.94
CA VAL A 275 5.50 17.83 6.03
C VAL A 275 5.34 18.36 4.62
N SER A 276 6.45 18.51 3.91
CA SER A 276 6.50 18.89 2.49
C SER A 276 7.17 17.78 1.70
N LEU A 277 6.51 17.29 0.66
CA LEU A 277 7.06 16.34 -0.30
C LEU A 277 7.15 17.02 -1.67
N THR A 278 8.36 17.09 -2.22
CA THR A 278 8.61 17.58 -3.58
C THR A 278 9.08 16.42 -4.43
N GLY A 279 8.35 16.11 -5.51
CA GLY A 279 8.62 14.99 -6.40
C GLY A 279 8.85 15.44 -7.84
N LEU A 280 9.73 14.74 -8.54
CA LEU A 280 9.86 14.81 -10.00
C LEU A 280 9.96 13.39 -10.53
N SER A 281 9.04 13.00 -11.41
CA SER A 281 9.01 11.68 -12.03
C SER A 281 9.01 11.76 -13.55
N ALA A 282 9.74 10.82 -14.17
CA ALA A 282 9.83 10.65 -15.61
C ALA A 282 9.34 9.26 -16.00
N ALA A 283 8.39 9.18 -16.93
CA ALA A 283 7.89 7.93 -17.47
C ALA A 283 8.98 7.21 -18.28
N LEU A 284 9.17 5.93 -17.97
CA LEU A 284 10.01 5.00 -18.72
C LEU A 284 9.15 4.16 -19.68
N THR A 285 7.94 3.79 -19.24
CA THR A 285 6.91 3.10 -20.01
C THR A 285 5.53 3.68 -19.64
N GLU A 286 4.45 3.13 -20.20
CA GLU A 286 3.09 3.53 -19.83
C GLU A 286 2.76 3.32 -18.35
N LYS A 287 3.41 2.34 -17.71
CA LYS A 287 3.18 2.00 -16.30
C LYS A 287 4.39 2.23 -15.42
N LEU A 288 5.60 2.31 -15.96
CA LEU A 288 6.83 2.44 -15.18
C LEU A 288 7.36 3.87 -15.26
N ALA A 289 7.72 4.45 -14.12
CA ALA A 289 8.41 5.73 -14.05
C ALA A 289 9.62 5.66 -13.10
N ALA A 290 10.60 6.52 -13.33
CA ALA A 290 11.68 6.78 -12.40
C ALA A 290 11.51 8.17 -11.80
N GLY A 291 11.76 8.33 -10.50
CA GLY A 291 11.55 9.59 -9.83
C GLY A 291 12.60 9.91 -8.79
N ILE A 292 12.68 11.19 -8.45
CA ILE A 292 13.36 11.69 -7.27
C ILE A 292 12.34 12.40 -6.39
N ALA A 293 12.50 12.27 -5.09
CA ALA A 293 11.65 12.90 -4.09
C ALA A 293 12.49 13.50 -2.96
N TYR A 294 12.07 14.66 -2.49
CA TYR A 294 12.64 15.34 -1.33
C TYR A 294 11.53 15.59 -0.32
N GLU A 295 11.63 14.96 0.83
CA GLU A 295 10.75 15.16 1.97
C GLU A 295 11.43 16.08 2.98
N TYR A 296 10.71 17.11 3.41
CA TYR A 296 11.09 18.02 4.47
C TYR A 296 10.04 17.97 5.57
N ARG A 297 10.44 17.58 6.77
CA ARG A 297 9.59 17.54 7.96
C ARG A 297 10.10 18.55 8.97
N TYR A 298 9.18 19.33 9.52
CA TYR A 298 9.47 20.32 10.54
C TYR A 298 8.49 20.21 11.71
N GLU A 299 9.02 20.21 12.93
CA GLU A 299 8.25 20.17 14.16
C GLU A 299 8.68 21.31 15.08
N THR A 300 7.73 22.10 15.58
CA THR A 300 8.04 23.25 16.44
C THR A 300 8.53 22.83 17.83
N SER A 301 7.93 21.78 18.38
CA SER A 301 8.13 21.34 19.76
C SER A 301 8.33 19.81 19.82
N PRO A 302 9.37 19.26 19.17
CA PRO A 302 9.58 17.82 19.16
C PRO A 302 9.97 17.33 20.58
N PRO A 303 9.82 16.03 20.87
CA PRO A 303 10.23 15.43 22.13
C PRO A 303 11.71 15.71 22.46
N PRO A 304 12.09 15.71 23.75
CA PRO A 304 13.46 15.97 24.17
C PRO A 304 14.49 15.11 23.43
N GLY A 305 15.61 15.72 23.02
CA GLY A 305 16.68 15.01 22.30
C GLY A 305 16.48 14.90 20.79
N ARG A 306 15.37 15.44 20.24
CA ARG A 306 15.10 15.46 18.81
C ARG A 306 15.40 16.81 18.17
N LYS A 307 15.67 16.80 16.86
CA LYS A 307 15.81 18.01 16.06
C LYS A 307 14.44 18.45 15.56
N ASN A 308 14.28 19.74 15.34
CA ASN A 308 13.07 20.30 14.75
C ASN A 308 12.91 19.98 13.26
N THR A 309 13.92 19.41 12.61
CA THR A 309 13.96 19.30 11.15
C THR A 309 14.58 17.98 10.74
N ASP A 310 13.84 17.25 9.91
CA ASP A 310 14.27 16.03 9.26
C ASP A 310 14.08 16.16 7.75
N THR A 311 15.05 15.64 6.99
CA THR A 311 15.04 15.72 5.53
C THR A 311 15.40 14.37 4.95
N VAL A 312 14.64 13.92 3.95
CA VAL A 312 14.90 12.65 3.25
C VAL A 312 14.92 12.90 1.76
N PHE A 313 16.02 12.54 1.12
CA PHE A 313 16.11 12.52 -0.34
C PHE A 313 16.05 11.07 -0.82
N LYS A 314 15.21 10.79 -1.83
CA LYS A 314 15.00 9.45 -2.36
C LYS A 314 15.06 9.46 -3.88
N ALA A 315 15.70 8.45 -4.45
CA ALA A 315 15.46 8.03 -5.83
C ALA A 315 14.56 6.79 -5.80
N ASN A 316 13.58 6.71 -6.70
CA ASN A 316 12.59 5.66 -6.72
C ASN A 316 12.24 5.20 -8.14
N ILE A 317 11.70 4.00 -8.23
CA ILE A 317 11.00 3.47 -9.40
C ILE A 317 9.55 3.26 -9.00
N SER A 318 8.60 3.70 -9.83
CA SER A 318 7.18 3.58 -9.57
C SER A 318 6.44 2.84 -10.68
N LEU A 319 5.44 2.07 -10.27
CA LEU A 319 4.51 1.34 -11.11
C LEU A 319 3.11 1.97 -10.96
N GLY A 320 2.55 2.49 -12.05
CA GLY A 320 1.19 2.97 -12.15
C GLY A 320 0.20 1.84 -12.47
N PHE A 321 -1.01 1.96 -11.93
CA PHE A 321 -2.13 1.05 -12.17
C PHE A 321 -3.45 1.79 -12.31
#